data_AF-A0A6A8DNZ6-F1
#
_entry.id   AF-A0A6A8DNZ6-F1
#
_cell.length_a   1.000
_cell.length_b   1.000
_cell.length_c   1.000
_cell.angle_alpha   90.00
_cell.angle_beta   90.00
_cell.angle_gamma   90.00
#
_symmetry.space_group_name_H-M   'P 1'
#
loop_
_entity.id
_entity.type
_entity.pdbx_description
1 polymer ?
#
loop_
_entity_poly.entity_id
_entity_poly.type
_entity_poly.pdbx_seq_one_letter_code
_entity_poly.pdbx_strand_id
1 'polypeptide(L)'
;MDKRKPISVRMNGKETSIKTNSNDDNPWSSSHREQAAAAADKDFNPDDLIEFEKASRTNDDPEDDWYQLKKTNKRSVPPMFKMFLLAAISAILVGVTLGFIMLRMFAGIDSNGVDQANTIQTMPPGNTNTNENGTVVSPPSSAGNESLTIESLNAFVIQAGVFSTQEKAEEWQQNYQAVGYPTMTWERDGQFHVFAGLSGTKDGTDESESLMIDQGLEPYSGKPWSTEEMTVEVASDEKEWIQGFAELWKDALTAPSSDSLGGSRQDWEQWLSNYPEQSSEQVAALYQSGQQFVESLSQEKESLQLQVDLLTLWKHYFNIGK
;
A
#
# COMPACT_ATOMS: atom_id res chain seq x y z
N MET A 1 -38.98 32.48 12.09
CA MET A 1 -38.18 33.35 11.20
C MET A 1 -37.95 34.66 11.94
N ASP A 2 -36.87 34.73 12.73
CA ASP A 2 -36.57 35.90 13.55
C ASP A 2 -35.61 36.83 12.83
N LYS A 3 -36.08 38.07 12.60
CA LYS A 3 -35.34 39.15 11.94
C LYS A 3 -34.28 39.67 12.90
N ARG A 4 -32.99 39.47 12.58
CA ARG A 4 -31.87 40.07 13.34
C ARG A 4 -31.89 41.59 13.19
N LYS A 5 -31.74 42.32 14.30
CA LYS A 5 -31.58 43.78 14.28
C LYS A 5 -30.14 44.13 13.82
N PRO A 6 -29.94 45.11 12.94
CA PRO A 6 -28.60 45.51 12.51
C PRO A 6 -27.86 46.27 13.63
N ILE A 7 -26.56 45.99 13.77
CA ILE A 7 -25.63 46.72 14.63
C ILE A 7 -25.18 47.97 13.87
N SER A 8 -25.30 49.16 14.46
CA SER A 8 -24.69 50.38 13.92
C SER A 8 -23.52 50.83 14.79
N VAL A 9 -22.41 51.19 14.13
CA VAL A 9 -21.21 51.73 14.78
C VAL A 9 -21.04 53.16 14.29
N ARG A 10 -20.76 54.08 15.22
CA ARG A 10 -20.54 55.50 14.93
C ARG A 10 -19.06 55.82 15.07
N MET A 11 -18.45 56.42 14.03
CA MET A 11 -17.12 57.00 14.12
C MET A 11 -17.21 58.50 13.81
N ASN A 12 -16.66 59.34 14.69
CA ASN A 12 -16.66 60.81 14.59
C ASN A 12 -18.05 61.45 14.40
N GLY A 13 -19.05 60.96 15.15
CA GLY A 13 -20.37 61.62 15.27
C GLY A 13 -21.31 61.45 14.07
N LYS A 14 -20.94 60.71 13.02
CA LYS A 14 -21.84 60.33 11.92
C LYS A 14 -21.94 58.81 11.80
N GLU A 15 -23.15 58.34 11.49
CA GLU A 15 -23.51 56.92 11.44
C GLU A 15 -23.19 56.33 10.07
N THR A 16 -22.40 55.25 10.03
CA THR A 16 -22.04 54.53 8.80
C THR A 16 -22.33 53.04 8.96
N SER A 17 -23.11 52.47 8.03
CA SER A 17 -23.42 51.04 8.02
C SER A 17 -22.36 50.27 7.24
N ILE A 18 -21.59 49.41 7.92
CA ILE A 18 -20.68 48.46 7.27
C ILE A 18 -21.48 47.21 6.92
N LYS A 19 -21.57 46.88 5.62
CA LYS A 19 -22.07 45.57 5.18
C LYS A 19 -20.92 44.59 5.22
N THR A 20 -20.91 43.70 6.21
CA THR A 20 -19.95 42.58 6.29
C THR A 20 -20.32 41.56 5.22
N ASN A 21 -19.49 41.44 4.19
CA ASN A 21 -19.56 40.34 3.24
C ASN A 21 -18.84 39.16 3.91
N SER A 22 -19.59 38.14 4.30
CA SER A 22 -19.07 36.90 4.85
C SER A 22 -18.39 36.09 3.75
N ASN A 23 -17.08 36.23 3.66
CA ASN A 23 -16.12 35.25 3.14
C ASN A 23 -14.74 35.81 3.47
N ASP A 24 -14.14 35.36 4.56
CA ASP A 24 -12.69 35.36 4.73
C ASP A 24 -12.34 34.32 5.79
N ASP A 25 -11.53 33.37 5.34
CA ASP A 25 -10.98 32.25 6.07
C ASP A 25 -10.06 32.76 7.18
N ASN A 26 -10.25 32.26 8.40
CA ASN A 26 -9.50 32.67 9.58
C ASN A 26 -8.20 31.83 9.67
N PRO A 27 -7.00 32.38 9.41
CA PRO A 27 -5.75 31.62 9.39
C PRO A 27 -4.96 31.79 10.70
N TRP A 28 -5.63 31.81 11.85
CA TRP A 28 -5.00 32.06 13.15
C TRP A 28 -5.50 31.04 14.20
N SER A 29 -5.04 29.80 14.08
CA SER A 29 -4.89 28.92 15.23
C SER A 29 -3.74 27.94 14.99
N SER A 30 -2.87 27.82 15.99
CA SER A 30 -1.76 26.86 16.15
C SER A 30 -0.41 27.20 15.50
N SER A 31 0.36 28.11 16.12
CA SER A 31 1.82 28.12 15.94
C SER A 31 2.60 28.84 17.04
N HIS A 32 2.13 28.87 18.30
CA HIS A 32 2.89 29.51 19.40
C HIS A 32 3.07 28.55 20.58
N ARG A 33 3.67 27.37 20.32
CA ARG A 33 4.14 26.52 21.42
C ARG A 33 5.46 25.78 21.20
N GLU A 34 6.14 25.91 20.06
CA GLU A 34 7.35 25.11 19.79
C GLU A 34 8.52 25.92 19.19
N GLN A 35 8.59 27.21 19.48
CA GLN A 35 9.76 28.04 19.18
C GLN A 35 10.19 28.82 20.43
N ALA A 36 10.72 28.10 21.42
CA ALA A 36 11.38 28.71 22.57
C ALA A 36 12.64 27.93 23.03
N ALA A 37 13.17 27.02 22.19
CA ALA A 37 14.28 26.15 22.59
C ALA A 37 15.60 26.39 21.82
N ALA A 38 15.68 27.35 20.90
CA ALA A 38 16.85 27.54 20.03
C ALA A 38 17.33 29.00 19.89
N ALA A 39 17.20 29.80 20.96
CA ALA A 39 17.93 31.05 21.09
C ALA A 39 18.57 31.10 22.49
N ALA A 40 19.70 30.41 22.64
CA ALA A 40 20.57 30.60 23.79
C ALA A 40 21.34 31.91 23.57
N ASP A 41 20.80 33.01 24.10
CA ASP A 41 21.54 34.26 24.24
C ASP A 41 22.77 34.04 25.14
N LYS A 42 23.92 34.57 24.72
CA LYS A 42 25.22 34.39 25.37
C LYS A 42 25.42 35.23 26.65
N ASP A 43 24.38 35.89 27.14
CA ASP A 43 24.44 36.79 28.30
C ASP A 43 23.44 36.39 29.40
N PHE A 44 23.50 35.13 29.85
CA PHE A 44 22.69 34.67 30.98
C PHE A 44 23.37 35.03 32.31
N ASN A 45 22.79 35.99 33.04
CA ASN A 45 23.19 36.32 34.41
C ASN A 45 22.32 35.51 35.41
N PRO A 46 22.93 34.69 36.29
CA PRO A 46 22.18 33.83 37.23
C PRO A 46 21.31 34.58 38.27
N ASP A 47 21.41 35.91 38.38
CA ASP A 47 20.60 36.73 39.27
C ASP A 47 19.21 37.11 38.69
N ASP A 48 18.91 36.82 37.41
CA ASP A 48 17.61 37.10 36.77
C ASP A 48 16.57 35.95 36.91
N LEU A 49 16.88 34.94 37.73
CA LEU A 49 15.95 33.84 38.01
C LEU A 49 14.85 34.30 38.99
N ILE A 50 13.69 34.67 38.45
CA ILE A 50 12.45 34.82 39.24
C ILE A 50 11.94 33.41 39.59
N GLU A 51 12.05 33.05 40.87
CA GLU A 51 11.49 31.83 41.44
C GLU A 51 9.94 31.92 41.40
N PHE A 52 9.31 31.23 40.46
CA PHE A 52 7.85 31.09 40.45
C PHE A 52 7.44 30.05 41.49
N GLU A 53 7.24 30.53 42.72
CA GLU A 53 6.61 29.78 43.79
C GLU A 53 5.18 29.38 43.36
N LYS A 54 4.91 28.07 43.36
CA LYS A 54 3.62 27.50 43.00
C LYS A 54 2.59 27.85 44.07
N ALA A 55 1.90 28.97 43.90
CA ALA A 55 0.83 29.40 44.78
C ALA A 55 -0.27 28.32 44.87
N SER A 56 -0.44 27.78 46.08
CA SER A 56 -1.50 26.86 46.44
C SER A 56 -2.86 27.55 46.29
N ARG A 57 -3.79 26.90 45.59
CA ARG A 57 -5.16 27.38 45.42
C ARG A 57 -5.89 27.37 46.76
N THR A 58 -6.14 28.54 47.33
CA THR A 58 -7.14 28.74 48.37
C THR A 58 -8.42 29.20 47.69
N ASN A 59 -9.49 28.44 47.90
CA ASN A 59 -10.85 28.81 47.52
C ASN A 59 -11.30 30.02 48.35
N ASP A 60 -12.08 30.90 47.73
CA ASP A 60 -13.03 31.87 48.29
C ASP A 60 -12.85 33.29 47.71
N ASP A 61 -13.47 33.56 46.55
CA ASP A 61 -14.45 34.65 46.43
C ASP A 61 -15.23 34.58 45.08
N PRO A 62 -16.50 35.00 45.03
CA PRO A 62 -17.40 34.83 43.89
C PRO A 62 -17.58 36.14 43.12
N GLU A 63 -17.28 36.18 41.82
CA GLU A 63 -17.92 37.08 40.82
C GLU A 63 -17.27 36.89 39.43
N ASP A 64 -18.05 36.30 38.51
CA ASP A 64 -18.17 36.59 37.06
C ASP A 64 -18.49 35.34 36.23
N ASP A 65 -19.77 34.97 36.29
CA ASP A 65 -20.43 34.00 35.42
C ASP A 65 -20.76 34.64 34.07
N TRP A 66 -19.96 34.37 33.03
CA TRP A 66 -20.39 34.67 31.66
C TRP A 66 -19.89 33.71 30.58
N TYR A 67 -19.86 32.40 30.82
CA TYR A 67 -19.91 31.41 29.72
C TYR A 67 -20.67 30.14 30.10
N GLN A 68 -22.00 30.22 30.15
CA GLN A 68 -22.83 29.01 30.19
C GLN A 68 -22.94 28.40 28.79
N LEU A 69 -22.05 27.47 28.48
CA LEU A 69 -22.18 26.56 27.34
C LEU A 69 -23.42 25.69 27.53
N LYS A 70 -24.45 25.99 26.73
CA LYS A 70 -25.72 25.26 26.70
C LYS A 70 -25.47 23.82 26.23
N LYS A 71 -25.34 22.88 27.17
CA LYS A 71 -25.23 21.44 26.90
C LYS A 71 -26.49 20.97 26.18
N THR A 72 -26.39 20.69 24.88
CA THR A 72 -27.46 20.02 24.15
C THR A 72 -27.46 18.55 24.54
N ASN A 73 -28.45 18.12 25.32
CA ASN A 73 -28.69 16.73 25.65
C ASN A 73 -29.12 15.96 24.39
N LYS A 74 -28.15 15.56 23.57
CA LYS A 74 -28.37 14.55 22.53
C LYS A 74 -28.46 13.21 23.25
N ARG A 75 -29.64 12.59 23.24
CA ARG A 75 -29.88 11.25 23.81
C ARG A 75 -28.92 10.26 23.13
N SER A 76 -27.76 10.03 23.75
CA SER A 76 -26.85 8.96 23.37
C SER A 76 -27.45 7.66 23.87
N VAL A 77 -27.75 6.74 22.96
CA VAL A 77 -27.99 5.36 23.34
C VAL A 77 -26.78 4.83 24.14
N PRO A 78 -27.01 4.08 25.22
CA PRO A 78 -25.93 3.63 26.09
C PRO A 78 -24.91 2.80 25.28
N PRO A 79 -23.60 2.99 25.50
CA PRO A 79 -22.54 2.38 24.68
C PRO A 79 -22.60 0.85 24.66
N MET A 80 -23.17 0.22 25.69
CA MET A 80 -23.39 -1.23 25.74
C MET A 80 -24.31 -1.73 24.62
N PHE A 81 -25.34 -0.97 24.22
CA PHE A 81 -26.27 -1.40 23.18
C PHE A 81 -25.61 -1.42 21.79
N LYS A 82 -24.64 -0.53 21.56
CA LYS A 82 -23.85 -0.52 20.31
C LYS A 82 -22.92 -1.73 20.21
N MET A 83 -22.34 -2.17 21.33
CA MET A 83 -21.50 -3.37 21.38
C MET A 83 -22.32 -4.64 21.13
N PHE A 84 -23.50 -4.77 21.74
CA PHE A 84 -24.40 -5.90 21.48
C PHE A 84 -24.92 -5.93 20.05
N LEU A 85 -25.25 -4.77 19.47
CA LEU A 85 -25.70 -4.70 18.08
C LEU A 85 -24.59 -5.07 17.09
N LEU A 86 -23.35 -4.63 17.35
CA LEU A 86 -22.19 -5.01 16.55
C LEU A 86 -21.91 -6.52 16.64
N ALA A 87 -21.99 -7.09 17.84
CA ALA A 87 -21.84 -8.53 18.06
C ALA A 87 -22.96 -9.36 17.41
N ALA A 88 -24.20 -8.86 17.42
CA ALA A 88 -25.32 -9.52 16.77
C ALA A 88 -25.15 -9.55 15.24
N ILE A 89 -24.69 -8.44 14.66
CA ILE A 89 -24.43 -8.36 13.21
C ILE A 89 -23.28 -9.29 12.80
N SER A 90 -22.18 -9.33 13.56
CA SER A 90 -21.06 -10.23 13.26
C SER A 90 -21.45 -11.71 13.39
N ALA A 91 -22.25 -12.06 14.41
CA ALA A 91 -22.74 -13.42 14.59
C ALA A 91 -23.66 -13.87 13.44
N ILE A 92 -24.53 -12.98 12.95
CA ILE A 92 -25.38 -13.27 11.78
C ILE A 92 -24.50 -13.47 10.54
N LEU A 93 -23.49 -12.63 10.34
CA LEU A 93 -22.61 -12.70 9.17
C LEU A 93 -21.83 -14.02 9.14
N VAL A 94 -21.24 -14.41 10.28
CA VAL A 94 -20.54 -15.70 10.42
C VAL A 94 -21.51 -16.89 10.30
N GLY A 95 -22.72 -16.79 10.87
CA GLY A 95 -23.73 -17.84 10.76
C GLY A 95 -24.21 -18.06 9.33
N VAL A 96 -24.40 -16.98 8.57
CA VAL A 96 -24.80 -17.04 7.16
C VAL A 96 -23.68 -17.61 6.29
N THR A 97 -22.42 -17.23 6.50
CA THR A 97 -21.31 -17.78 5.71
C THR A 97 -21.11 -19.26 5.98
N LEU A 98 -21.10 -19.70 7.24
CA LEU A 98 -21.00 -21.12 7.60
C LEU A 98 -22.21 -21.93 7.12
N GLY A 99 -23.43 -21.38 7.27
CA GLY A 99 -24.65 -22.02 6.77
C GLY A 99 -24.65 -22.16 5.25
N PHE A 100 -24.13 -21.16 4.53
CA PHE A 100 -23.99 -21.20 3.07
C PHE A 100 -22.98 -22.25 2.62
N ILE A 101 -21.84 -22.37 3.31
CA ILE A 101 -20.83 -23.41 3.04
C ILE A 101 -21.44 -24.81 3.25
N MET A 102 -22.16 -25.02 4.36
CA MET A 102 -22.83 -26.29 4.63
C MET A 102 -23.89 -26.61 3.57
N LEU A 103 -24.69 -25.62 3.17
CA LEU A 103 -25.69 -25.80 2.12
C LEU A 103 -25.04 -26.18 0.79
N ARG A 104 -23.91 -25.56 0.42
CA ARG A 104 -23.15 -25.90 -0.80
C ARG A 104 -22.56 -27.32 -0.73
N MET A 105 -22.11 -27.75 0.46
CA MET A 105 -21.58 -29.09 0.66
C MET A 105 -22.65 -30.18 0.53
N PHE A 106 -23.88 -29.93 1.00
CA PHE A 106 -24.98 -30.90 0.91
C PHE A 106 -25.80 -30.80 -0.38
N ALA A 107 -25.89 -29.62 -1.01
CA ALA A 107 -26.62 -29.41 -2.27
C ALA A 107 -25.77 -29.69 -3.52
N GLY A 108 -24.44 -29.84 -3.38
CA GLY A 108 -23.49 -29.97 -4.49
C GLY A 108 -23.08 -31.39 -4.88
N ILE A 109 -23.81 -32.44 -4.49
CA ILE A 109 -23.51 -33.82 -4.95
C ILE A 109 -24.17 -34.17 -6.30
N ASP A 110 -25.09 -33.37 -6.82
CA ASP A 110 -25.65 -33.59 -8.16
C ASP A 110 -25.75 -32.26 -8.93
N SER A 111 -24.61 -31.75 -9.41
CA SER A 111 -24.50 -31.14 -10.74
C SER A 111 -23.11 -30.51 -10.94
N ASN A 112 -22.33 -31.15 -11.82
CA ASN A 112 -21.21 -30.60 -12.57
C ASN A 112 -19.93 -30.26 -11.78
N GLY A 113 -19.09 -31.29 -11.68
CA GLY A 113 -17.68 -31.21 -12.05
C GLY A 113 -16.84 -30.19 -11.30
N VAL A 114 -16.35 -30.60 -10.13
CA VAL A 114 -15.14 -30.03 -9.54
C VAL A 114 -14.19 -31.20 -9.26
N ASP A 115 -13.45 -31.58 -10.31
CA ASP A 115 -12.25 -32.41 -10.18
C ASP A 115 -11.16 -31.55 -9.54
N GLN A 116 -10.91 -31.74 -8.24
CA GLN A 116 -9.56 -31.86 -7.69
C GLN A 116 -9.63 -32.15 -6.19
N ALA A 117 -9.41 -33.42 -5.85
CA ALA A 117 -8.82 -33.82 -4.58
C ALA A 117 -7.97 -35.07 -4.81
N ASN A 118 -6.65 -34.88 -4.78
CA ASN A 118 -5.61 -35.83 -4.40
C ASN A 118 -5.67 -37.29 -4.92
N THR A 119 -4.74 -37.57 -5.84
CA THR A 119 -3.76 -38.67 -5.77
C THR A 119 -4.05 -39.78 -4.75
N ILE A 120 -4.51 -40.93 -5.26
CA ILE A 120 -3.94 -42.24 -4.89
C ILE A 120 -3.62 -42.97 -6.19
N GLN A 121 -2.33 -43.13 -6.46
CA GLN A 121 -1.80 -43.97 -7.52
C GLN A 121 -2.26 -45.42 -7.30
N THR A 122 -3.00 -45.97 -8.26
CA THR A 122 -3.10 -47.41 -8.48
C THR A 122 -2.88 -47.68 -9.95
N MET A 123 -1.81 -48.40 -10.26
CA MET A 123 -1.51 -48.92 -11.60
C MET A 123 -2.65 -49.83 -12.08
N PRO A 124 -2.86 -49.91 -13.41
CA PRO A 124 -3.29 -51.16 -14.03
C PRO A 124 -2.22 -51.70 -15.00
N PRO A 125 -2.00 -53.03 -15.04
CA PRO A 125 -1.11 -53.66 -16.00
C PRO A 125 -1.83 -53.95 -17.33
N GLY A 126 -1.07 -53.83 -18.42
CA GLY A 126 -1.13 -54.63 -19.64
C GLY A 126 -2.45 -54.70 -20.44
N ASN A 127 -2.40 -54.30 -21.71
CA ASN A 127 -2.59 -55.29 -22.78
C ASN A 127 -2.03 -54.82 -24.13
N THR A 128 -1.58 -55.81 -24.87
CA THR A 128 -0.98 -55.85 -26.19
C THR A 128 -1.96 -55.53 -27.33
N ASN A 129 -1.48 -54.85 -28.38
CA ASN A 129 -1.33 -55.37 -29.76
C ASN A 129 -1.36 -54.28 -30.85
N THR A 130 -0.26 -54.25 -31.60
CA THR A 130 -0.18 -54.35 -33.08
C THR A 130 -0.71 -53.22 -33.96
N ASN A 131 0.26 -52.59 -34.64
CA ASN A 131 0.30 -52.01 -35.99
C ASN A 131 -0.91 -51.23 -36.50
N GLU A 132 -0.67 -49.98 -36.93
CA GLU A 132 -0.66 -49.68 -38.37
C GLU A 132 -0.06 -48.29 -38.66
N ASN A 133 0.67 -48.26 -39.78
CA ASN A 133 1.35 -47.13 -40.36
C ASN A 133 0.36 -46.02 -40.73
N GLY A 134 0.35 -44.95 -39.94
CA GLY A 134 -0.33 -43.70 -40.26
C GLY A 134 0.59 -42.55 -39.89
N THR A 135 1.16 -41.89 -40.89
CA THR A 135 1.85 -40.61 -40.75
C THR A 135 0.95 -39.66 -39.96
N VAL A 136 1.26 -39.47 -38.69
CA VAL A 136 0.63 -38.44 -37.86
C VAL A 136 1.20 -37.13 -38.39
N VAL A 137 0.50 -36.56 -39.36
CA VAL A 137 0.63 -35.13 -39.63
C VAL A 137 0.08 -34.48 -38.38
N SER A 138 0.96 -34.07 -37.48
CA SER A 138 0.60 -33.16 -36.39
C SER A 138 -0.17 -32.01 -37.04
N PRO A 139 -1.41 -31.71 -36.60
CA PRO A 139 -2.00 -30.43 -36.95
C PRO A 139 -1.01 -29.34 -36.51
N PRO A 140 -0.83 -28.26 -37.28
CA PRO A 140 -0.03 -27.14 -36.82
C PRO A 140 -0.55 -26.74 -35.44
N SER A 141 0.37 -26.54 -34.50
CA SER A 141 0.07 -25.98 -33.18
C SER A 141 -0.90 -24.83 -33.38
N SER A 142 -2.14 -25.04 -32.99
CA SER A 142 -3.06 -23.96 -32.79
C SER A 142 -2.38 -23.07 -31.76
N ALA A 143 -2.08 -21.83 -32.12
CA ALA A 143 -1.83 -20.76 -31.17
C ALA A 143 -3.10 -20.66 -30.31
N GLY A 144 -3.16 -21.51 -29.29
CA GLY A 144 -4.24 -21.60 -28.34
C GLY A 144 -3.80 -20.83 -27.12
N ASN A 145 -4.68 -19.98 -26.62
CA ASN A 145 -4.45 -19.41 -25.31
C ASN A 145 -4.63 -20.51 -24.26
N GLU A 146 -3.80 -20.47 -23.24
CA GLU A 146 -3.88 -21.31 -22.07
C GLU A 146 -4.18 -20.48 -20.83
N SER A 147 -5.00 -21.05 -19.96
CA SER A 147 -5.21 -20.52 -18.62
C SER A 147 -3.90 -20.57 -17.82
N LEU A 148 -3.45 -19.40 -17.39
CA LEU A 148 -2.35 -19.18 -16.45
C LEU A 148 -2.91 -18.54 -15.18
N THR A 149 -2.44 -19.02 -14.02
CA THR A 149 -2.67 -18.34 -12.74
C THR A 149 -1.47 -17.45 -12.43
N ILE A 150 -1.72 -16.14 -12.35
CA ILE A 150 -0.80 -15.14 -11.79
C ILE A 150 -0.82 -15.32 -10.28
N GLU A 151 0.30 -15.75 -9.72
CA GLU A 151 0.41 -16.10 -8.30
C GLU A 151 0.40 -14.86 -7.40
N SER A 152 -0.15 -15.02 -6.19
CA SER A 152 0.00 -14.02 -5.13
C SER A 152 1.45 -13.94 -4.67
N LEU A 153 2.04 -12.76 -4.79
CA LEU A 153 3.37 -12.45 -4.25
C LEU A 153 3.23 -11.55 -3.03
N ASN A 154 4.21 -11.64 -2.11
CA ASN A 154 4.11 -11.03 -0.78
C ASN A 154 5.49 -10.59 -0.30
N ALA A 155 5.60 -9.36 0.22
CA ALA A 155 6.84 -8.82 0.75
C ALA A 155 6.58 -7.66 1.73
N PHE A 156 7.64 -7.16 2.36
CA PHE A 156 7.59 -5.95 3.18
C PHE A 156 8.12 -4.78 2.36
N VAL A 157 7.43 -3.63 2.42
CA VAL A 157 7.80 -2.44 1.66
C VAL A 157 8.10 -1.26 2.58
N ILE A 158 8.94 -0.37 2.09
CA ILE A 158 9.17 0.96 2.67
C ILE A 158 8.23 1.92 1.94
N GLN A 159 7.21 2.41 2.62
CA GLN A 159 6.21 3.30 2.04
C GLN A 159 6.55 4.76 2.34
N ALA A 160 6.89 5.52 1.31
CA ALA A 160 7.15 6.95 1.40
C ALA A 160 5.87 7.78 1.51
N GLY A 161 4.74 7.31 0.99
CA GLY A 161 3.47 8.03 1.07
C GLY A 161 2.30 7.33 0.38
N VAL A 162 1.09 7.86 0.60
CA VAL A 162 -0.14 7.45 -0.12
C VAL A 162 -0.91 8.69 -0.49
N PHE A 163 -1.28 8.81 -1.76
CA PHE A 163 -1.93 9.99 -2.31
C PHE A 163 -3.20 9.60 -3.08
N SER A 164 -4.18 10.51 -3.13
CA SER A 164 -5.40 10.31 -3.93
C SER A 164 -5.24 10.75 -5.38
N THR A 165 -4.11 11.36 -5.74
CA THR A 165 -3.85 11.90 -7.08
C THR A 165 -2.42 11.59 -7.50
N GLN A 166 -2.24 11.22 -8.77
CA GLN A 166 -0.93 10.91 -9.35
C GLN A 166 0.06 12.08 -9.23
N GLU A 167 -0.38 13.30 -9.52
CA GLU A 167 0.46 14.51 -9.46
C GLU A 167 1.12 14.70 -8.09
N LYS A 168 0.39 14.44 -7.00
CA LYS A 168 0.94 14.52 -5.64
C LYS A 168 1.89 13.39 -5.31
N ALA A 169 1.66 12.19 -5.83
CA ALA A 169 2.61 11.09 -5.70
C ALA A 169 3.92 11.42 -6.43
N GLU A 170 3.84 11.96 -7.64
CA GLU A 170 5.01 12.36 -8.44
C GLU A 170 5.80 13.51 -7.80
N GLU A 171 5.12 14.53 -7.28
CA GLU A 171 5.74 15.62 -6.50
C GLU A 171 6.49 15.05 -5.29
N TRP A 172 5.90 14.08 -4.58
CA TRP A 172 6.53 13.44 -3.44
C TRP A 172 7.71 12.56 -3.83
N GLN A 173 7.62 11.84 -4.95
CA GLN A 173 8.74 11.07 -5.51
C GLN A 173 9.96 11.96 -5.80
N GLN A 174 9.73 13.16 -6.34
CA GLN A 174 10.81 14.11 -6.63
C GLN A 174 11.55 14.55 -5.36
N ASN A 175 10.87 14.68 -4.22
CA ASN A 175 11.52 15.00 -2.95
C ASN A 175 12.50 13.89 -2.52
N TYR A 176 12.11 12.62 -2.65
CA TYR A 176 12.99 11.49 -2.36
C TYR A 176 14.16 11.41 -3.35
N GLN A 177 13.88 11.59 -4.64
CA GLN A 177 14.91 11.57 -5.68
C GLN A 177 15.92 12.72 -5.53
N ALA A 178 15.48 13.88 -5.05
CA ALA A 178 16.35 15.04 -4.81
C ALA A 178 17.44 14.79 -3.75
N VAL A 179 17.19 13.87 -2.83
CA VAL A 179 18.15 13.42 -1.81
C VAL A 179 18.75 12.04 -2.12
N GLY A 180 18.59 11.56 -3.36
CA GLY A 180 19.24 10.35 -3.87
C GLY A 180 18.48 9.04 -3.63
N TYR A 181 17.28 9.07 -3.06
CA TYR A 181 16.50 7.85 -2.82
C TYR A 181 15.58 7.52 -4.02
N PRO A 182 15.71 6.32 -4.59
CA PRO A 182 14.81 5.88 -5.64
C PRO A 182 13.41 5.64 -5.09
N THR A 183 12.41 5.88 -5.92
CA THR A 183 11.01 5.62 -5.57
C THR A 183 10.22 5.13 -6.78
N MET A 184 9.18 4.34 -6.53
CA MET A 184 8.18 3.98 -7.54
C MET A 184 6.77 4.26 -7.03
N THR A 185 5.84 4.54 -7.95
CA THR A 185 4.42 4.70 -7.64
C THR A 185 3.63 3.48 -8.11
N TRP A 186 2.80 2.94 -7.21
CA TRP A 186 1.87 1.86 -7.47
C TRP A 186 0.44 2.31 -7.19
N GLU A 187 -0.39 2.36 -8.23
CA GLU A 187 -1.82 2.63 -8.08
C GLU A 187 -2.60 1.37 -7.65
N ARG A 188 -3.33 1.46 -6.54
CA ARG A 188 -4.25 0.43 -6.06
C ARG A 188 -5.45 1.08 -5.37
N ASP A 189 -6.65 0.57 -5.64
CA ASP A 189 -7.89 1.04 -5.01
C ASP A 189 -8.15 2.55 -5.17
N GLY A 190 -7.73 3.13 -6.30
CA GLY A 190 -7.84 4.57 -6.57
C GLY A 190 -6.89 5.45 -5.74
N GLN A 191 -5.88 4.84 -5.10
CA GLN A 191 -4.82 5.51 -4.37
C GLN A 191 -3.45 5.22 -5.02
N PHE A 192 -2.56 6.19 -4.94
CA PHE A 192 -1.19 6.14 -5.44
C PHE A 192 -0.24 5.93 -4.26
N HIS A 193 0.27 4.71 -4.11
CA HIS A 193 1.25 4.37 -3.09
C HIS A 193 2.65 4.65 -3.63
N VAL A 194 3.44 5.42 -2.89
CA VAL A 194 4.85 5.67 -3.21
C VAL A 194 5.71 4.76 -2.34
N PHE A 195 6.51 3.92 -2.97
CA PHE A 195 7.44 3.00 -2.31
C PHE A 195 8.89 3.41 -2.58
N ALA A 196 9.74 3.27 -1.57
CA ALA A 196 11.17 3.60 -1.60
C ALA A 196 12.09 2.37 -1.40
N GLY A 197 11.50 1.18 -1.22
CA GLY A 197 12.26 -0.05 -1.00
C GLY A 197 11.37 -1.24 -0.68
N LEU A 198 11.99 -2.42 -0.67
CA LEU A 198 11.34 -3.74 -0.59
C LEU A 198 12.30 -4.71 0.09
N SER A 199 11.77 -5.57 0.95
CA SER A 199 12.52 -6.67 1.54
C SER A 199 11.64 -7.91 1.75
N GLY A 200 12.28 -9.07 1.79
CA GLY A 200 11.63 -10.34 2.16
C GLY A 200 11.29 -10.42 3.65
N THR A 201 11.88 -9.57 4.49
CA THR A 201 11.64 -9.53 5.94
C THR A 201 11.32 -8.11 6.41
N LYS A 202 10.60 -8.01 7.54
CA LYS A 202 10.30 -6.73 8.16
C LYS A 202 11.58 -5.99 8.57
N ASP A 203 12.50 -6.70 9.22
CA ASP A 203 13.73 -6.10 9.75
C ASP A 203 14.58 -5.46 8.64
N GLY A 204 14.58 -6.03 7.43
CA GLY A 204 15.31 -5.44 6.31
C GLY A 204 14.77 -4.11 5.82
N THR A 205 13.48 -3.85 6.02
CA THR A 205 12.93 -2.52 5.74
C THR A 205 13.23 -1.50 6.85
N ASP A 206 13.41 -1.94 8.10
CA ASP A 206 13.65 -1.07 9.25
C ASP A 206 15.08 -0.47 9.21
N GLU A 207 16.07 -1.22 8.72
CA GLU A 207 17.45 -0.74 8.51
C GLU A 207 17.52 0.36 7.45
N SER A 208 16.90 0.12 6.29
CA SER A 208 16.83 1.09 5.19
C SER A 208 16.05 2.37 5.55
N GLU A 209 15.00 2.25 6.37
CA GLU A 209 14.25 3.42 6.89
C GLU A 209 15.12 4.32 7.76
N SER A 210 15.94 3.74 8.63
CA SER A 210 16.81 4.51 9.53
C SER A 210 17.76 5.44 8.75
N LEU A 211 18.29 4.96 7.62
CA LEU A 211 19.14 5.76 6.73
C LEU A 211 18.38 6.94 6.09
N MET A 212 17.11 6.74 5.73
CA MET A 212 16.27 7.78 5.13
C MET A 212 15.86 8.84 6.16
N ILE A 213 15.58 8.44 7.41
CA ILE A 213 15.25 9.37 8.51
C ILE A 213 16.43 10.32 8.79
N ASP A 214 17.66 9.82 8.76
CA ASP A 214 18.86 10.64 8.93
C ASP A 214 19.02 11.73 7.84
N GLN A 215 18.39 11.55 6.68
CA GLN A 215 18.32 12.53 5.59
C GLN A 215 17.09 13.43 5.65
N GLY A 216 16.31 13.35 6.73
CA GLY A 216 15.12 14.19 6.96
C GLY A 216 13.86 13.72 6.22
N LEU A 217 13.84 12.47 5.74
CA LEU A 217 12.66 11.85 5.16
C LEU A 217 11.83 11.14 6.25
N GLU A 218 10.54 10.94 5.98
CA GLU A 218 9.62 10.25 6.90
C GLU A 218 8.97 9.02 6.23
N PRO A 219 9.75 7.99 5.83
CA PRO A 219 9.17 6.75 5.32
C PRO A 219 8.51 5.93 6.44
N TYR A 220 7.69 4.96 6.05
CA TYR A 220 7.14 3.94 6.93
C TYR A 220 7.63 2.56 6.49
N SER A 221 8.47 1.93 7.31
CA SER A 221 8.98 0.58 7.07
C SER A 221 7.99 -0.52 7.46
N GLY A 222 8.32 -1.74 7.04
CA GLY A 222 7.72 -2.96 7.59
C GLY A 222 6.26 -3.18 7.22
N LYS A 223 5.76 -2.44 6.22
CA LYS A 223 4.38 -2.60 5.76
C LYS A 223 4.29 -3.87 4.90
N PRO A 224 3.45 -4.86 5.26
CA PRO A 224 3.21 -5.99 4.38
C PRO A 224 2.46 -5.50 3.13
N TRP A 225 2.96 -5.90 1.97
CA TRP A 225 2.32 -5.69 0.68
C TRP A 225 2.13 -7.04 0.00
N SER A 226 0.97 -7.22 -0.62
CA SER A 226 0.61 -8.44 -1.32
C SER A 226 -0.21 -8.15 -2.56
N THR A 227 -0.08 -9.00 -3.56
CA THR A 227 -0.94 -9.02 -4.75
C THR A 227 -1.91 -10.18 -4.69
N GLU A 228 -3.07 -10.01 -5.32
CA GLU A 228 -4.08 -11.06 -5.40
C GLU A 228 -3.72 -12.08 -6.49
N GLU A 229 -4.19 -13.31 -6.32
CA GLU A 229 -4.10 -14.35 -7.34
C GLU A 229 -5.17 -14.12 -8.41
N MET A 230 -4.81 -14.23 -9.69
CA MET A 230 -5.72 -14.02 -10.81
C MET A 230 -5.50 -15.05 -11.91
N THR A 231 -6.57 -15.53 -12.53
CA THR A 231 -6.47 -16.44 -13.69
C THR A 231 -6.71 -15.66 -14.97
N VAL A 232 -5.77 -15.77 -15.91
CA VAL A 232 -5.81 -15.12 -17.23
C VAL A 232 -5.49 -16.10 -18.33
N GLU A 233 -5.99 -15.82 -19.53
CA GLU A 233 -5.67 -16.59 -20.73
C GLU A 233 -4.47 -15.91 -21.44
N VAL A 234 -3.35 -16.61 -21.53
CA VAL A 234 -2.11 -16.15 -22.17
C VAL A 234 -1.72 -17.09 -23.30
N ALA A 235 -0.86 -16.65 -24.21
CA ALA A 235 -0.34 -17.57 -25.22
C ALA A 235 0.51 -18.68 -24.55
N SER A 236 0.47 -19.90 -25.08
CA SER A 236 1.21 -21.03 -24.49
C SER A 236 2.69 -20.72 -24.29
N ASP A 237 3.33 -19.96 -25.18
CA ASP A 237 4.74 -19.57 -25.10
C ASP A 237 5.03 -18.47 -24.04
N GLU A 238 4.04 -17.66 -23.68
CA GLU A 238 4.15 -16.68 -22.59
C GLU A 238 4.06 -17.35 -21.21
N LYS A 239 3.35 -18.47 -21.11
CA LYS A 239 3.01 -19.10 -19.84
C LYS A 239 4.25 -19.48 -19.02
N GLU A 240 5.16 -20.27 -19.59
CA GLU A 240 6.36 -20.68 -18.87
C GLU A 240 7.26 -19.48 -18.54
N TRP A 241 7.32 -18.49 -19.43
CA TRP A 241 8.10 -17.28 -19.21
C TRP A 241 7.57 -16.46 -18.02
N ILE A 242 6.25 -16.28 -17.92
CA ILE A 242 5.61 -15.56 -16.81
C ILE A 242 5.77 -16.34 -15.49
N GLN A 243 5.68 -17.67 -15.52
CA GLN A 243 5.90 -18.50 -14.32
C GLN A 243 7.34 -18.41 -13.81
N GLY A 244 8.32 -18.40 -14.71
CA GLY A 244 9.74 -18.25 -14.35
C GLY A 244 10.02 -16.95 -13.59
N PHE A 245 9.31 -15.87 -13.89
CA PHE A 245 9.44 -14.62 -13.12
C PHE A 245 9.06 -14.82 -11.65
N ALA A 246 7.96 -15.51 -11.36
CA ALA A 246 7.46 -15.67 -10.00
C ALA A 246 8.46 -16.45 -9.12
N GLU A 247 9.15 -17.43 -9.70
CA GLU A 247 10.22 -18.17 -9.02
C GLU A 247 11.43 -17.27 -8.75
N LEU A 248 11.93 -16.57 -9.77
CA LEU A 248 13.07 -15.65 -9.63
C LEU A 248 12.80 -14.53 -8.62
N TRP A 249 11.57 -14.01 -8.60
CA TRP A 249 11.16 -12.98 -7.65
C TRP A 249 11.21 -13.49 -6.21
N LYS A 250 10.71 -14.71 -5.96
CA LYS A 250 10.78 -15.34 -4.63
C LYS A 250 12.22 -15.55 -4.22
N ASP A 251 13.05 -16.09 -5.12
CA ASP A 251 14.47 -16.31 -4.87
C ASP A 251 15.20 -14.99 -4.56
N ALA A 252 14.86 -13.89 -5.24
CA ALA A 252 15.40 -12.57 -4.96
C ALA A 252 15.10 -12.06 -3.55
N LEU A 253 14.02 -12.53 -2.91
CA LEU A 253 13.69 -12.16 -1.54
C LEU A 253 14.24 -13.11 -0.48
N THR A 254 14.90 -14.20 -0.87
CA THR A 254 15.50 -15.17 0.07
C THR A 254 16.89 -14.77 0.58
N ALA A 255 17.36 -13.56 0.25
CA ALA A 255 18.69 -13.10 0.63
C ALA A 255 18.93 -13.21 2.16
N PRO A 256 20.14 -13.62 2.58
CA PRO A 256 20.48 -13.77 3.99
C PRO A 256 20.63 -12.44 4.74
N SER A 257 20.69 -11.32 4.02
CA SER A 257 20.84 -9.96 4.58
C SER A 257 19.79 -9.01 4.03
N SER A 258 19.39 -8.07 4.87
CA SER A 258 18.48 -6.95 4.63
C SER A 258 18.85 -6.06 3.43
N ASP A 259 20.15 -5.88 3.20
CA ASP A 259 20.70 -4.94 2.21
C ASP A 259 20.99 -5.55 0.83
N SER A 260 20.62 -6.81 0.60
CA SER A 260 20.86 -7.46 -0.70
C SER A 260 19.65 -8.21 -1.19
N LEU A 261 19.55 -8.34 -2.51
CA LEU A 261 18.62 -9.26 -3.16
C LEU A 261 19.36 -10.57 -3.45
N GLY A 262 18.61 -11.68 -3.36
CA GLY A 262 19.05 -13.01 -3.76
C GLY A 262 18.96 -13.19 -5.28
N GLY A 263 19.24 -14.41 -5.74
CA GLY A 263 19.20 -14.77 -7.17
C GLY A 263 20.46 -14.35 -7.93
N SER A 264 20.90 -15.20 -8.86
CA SER A 264 22.04 -14.86 -9.72
C SER A 264 21.60 -13.95 -10.85
N ARG A 265 22.42 -12.96 -11.19
CA ARG A 265 22.27 -12.19 -12.44
C ARG A 265 22.12 -13.11 -13.66
N GLN A 266 22.84 -14.23 -13.67
CA GLN A 266 22.77 -15.19 -14.76
C GLN A 266 21.37 -15.79 -14.93
N ASP A 267 20.65 -16.03 -13.82
CA ASP A 267 19.30 -16.60 -13.86
C ASP A 267 18.32 -15.60 -14.47
N TRP A 268 18.44 -14.32 -14.11
CA TRP A 268 17.67 -13.22 -14.69
C TRP A 268 17.97 -13.01 -16.19
N GLU A 269 19.24 -13.08 -16.59
CA GLU A 269 19.64 -13.01 -18.01
C GLU A 269 19.09 -14.19 -18.81
N GLN A 270 19.12 -15.40 -18.24
CA GLN A 270 18.56 -16.58 -18.86
C GLN A 270 17.05 -16.46 -19.04
N TRP A 271 16.32 -15.97 -18.03
CA TRP A 271 14.89 -15.70 -18.14
C TRP A 271 14.58 -14.68 -19.24
N LEU A 272 15.32 -13.57 -19.31
CA LEU A 272 15.17 -12.57 -20.38
C LEU A 272 15.47 -13.15 -21.77
N SER A 273 16.41 -14.08 -21.89
CA SER A 273 16.75 -14.70 -23.18
C SER A 273 15.66 -15.61 -23.74
N ASN A 274 14.75 -16.08 -22.87
CA ASN A 274 13.61 -16.93 -23.23
C ASN A 274 12.33 -16.11 -23.51
N TYR A 275 12.44 -14.79 -23.68
CA TYR A 275 11.29 -13.92 -23.92
C TYR A 275 10.57 -14.27 -25.24
N PRO A 276 9.24 -14.45 -25.23
CA PRO A 276 8.46 -14.66 -26.44
C PRO A 276 8.34 -13.35 -27.24
N GLU A 277 8.79 -13.35 -28.50
CA GLU A 277 8.82 -12.13 -29.33
C GLU A 277 7.43 -11.58 -29.69
N GLN A 278 6.39 -12.42 -29.63
CA GLN A 278 4.99 -12.03 -29.91
C GLN A 278 4.17 -12.00 -28.62
N SER A 279 4.44 -11.00 -27.79
CA SER A 279 3.80 -10.85 -26.49
C SER A 279 2.78 -9.73 -26.40
N SER A 280 1.89 -9.86 -25.43
CA SER A 280 0.99 -8.76 -25.01
C SER A 280 1.77 -7.53 -24.51
N GLU A 281 1.11 -6.37 -24.50
CA GLU A 281 1.71 -5.11 -24.03
C GLU A 281 2.17 -5.21 -22.56
N GLN A 282 1.40 -5.91 -21.73
CA GLN A 282 1.69 -6.12 -20.32
C GLN A 282 2.94 -7.00 -20.12
N VAL A 283 3.07 -8.08 -20.92
CA VAL A 283 4.23 -8.97 -20.90
C VAL A 283 5.48 -8.26 -21.43
N ALA A 284 5.32 -7.43 -22.47
CA ALA A 284 6.40 -6.57 -22.96
C ALA A 284 6.86 -5.54 -21.91
N ALA A 285 5.94 -4.95 -21.15
CA ALA A 285 6.28 -4.02 -20.06
C ALA A 285 7.09 -4.73 -18.96
N LEU A 286 6.72 -5.97 -18.59
CA LEU A 286 7.47 -6.78 -17.65
C LEU A 286 8.89 -7.06 -18.18
N TYR A 287 9.03 -7.45 -19.45
CA TYR A 287 10.31 -7.69 -20.09
C TYR A 287 11.22 -6.45 -20.07
N GLN A 288 10.69 -5.28 -20.45
CA GLN A 288 11.45 -4.02 -20.43
C GLN A 288 11.95 -3.67 -19.02
N SER A 289 11.09 -3.82 -17.99
CA SER A 289 11.55 -3.63 -16.60
C SER A 289 12.58 -4.67 -16.16
N GLY A 290 12.51 -5.90 -16.69
CA GLY A 290 13.51 -6.93 -16.43
C GLY A 290 14.87 -6.59 -17.03
N GLN A 291 14.90 -6.02 -18.25
CA GLN A 291 16.13 -5.51 -18.85
C GLN A 291 16.76 -4.41 -17.99
N GLN A 292 15.95 -3.46 -17.52
CA GLN A 292 16.41 -2.40 -16.61
C GLN A 292 16.96 -2.95 -15.30
N PHE A 293 16.29 -3.94 -14.71
CA PHE A 293 16.74 -4.59 -13.48
C PHE A 293 18.10 -5.29 -13.66
N VAL A 294 18.27 -6.05 -14.75
CA VAL A 294 19.56 -6.70 -15.07
C VAL A 294 20.65 -5.68 -15.35
N GLU A 295 20.33 -4.55 -15.99
CA GLU A 295 21.28 -3.44 -16.14
C GLU A 295 21.68 -2.84 -14.78
N SER A 296 20.73 -2.63 -13.88
CA SER A 296 21.01 -2.16 -12.52
C SER A 296 21.88 -3.14 -11.72
N LEU A 297 21.65 -4.46 -11.87
CA LEU A 297 22.54 -5.50 -11.33
C LEU A 297 23.95 -5.42 -11.93
N SER A 298 24.07 -4.98 -13.18
CA SER A 298 25.35 -4.88 -13.89
C SER A 298 26.19 -3.70 -13.43
N GLN A 299 25.54 -2.60 -13.08
CA GLN A 299 26.19 -1.34 -12.73
C GLN A 299 26.51 -1.24 -11.24
N GLU A 300 26.31 -2.32 -10.47
CA GLU A 300 26.46 -2.33 -9.01
C GLU A 300 25.73 -1.14 -8.36
N LYS A 301 24.52 -0.84 -8.84
CA LYS A 301 23.71 0.25 -8.28
C LYS A 301 23.40 -0.02 -6.81
N GLU A 302 23.10 1.05 -6.08
CA GLU A 302 22.73 0.99 -4.68
C GLU A 302 21.61 -0.03 -4.43
N SER A 303 21.68 -0.72 -3.29
CA SER A 303 20.73 -1.77 -2.90
C SER A 303 19.27 -1.30 -3.01
N LEU A 304 18.98 -0.06 -2.63
CA LEU A 304 17.65 0.54 -2.71
C LEU A 304 17.15 0.69 -4.15
N GLN A 305 18.02 0.99 -5.11
CA GLN A 305 17.62 1.05 -6.52
C GLN A 305 17.22 -0.34 -7.02
N LEU A 306 17.99 -1.37 -6.66
CA LEU A 306 17.66 -2.76 -7.02
C LEU A 306 16.32 -3.18 -6.42
N GLN A 307 16.04 -2.80 -5.17
CA GLN A 307 14.75 -3.06 -4.52
C GLN A 307 13.59 -2.36 -5.24
N VAL A 308 13.76 -1.10 -5.65
CA VAL A 308 12.74 -0.33 -6.38
C VAL A 308 12.52 -0.87 -7.80
N ASP A 309 13.59 -1.33 -8.46
CA ASP A 309 13.49 -1.98 -9.77
C ASP A 309 12.75 -3.33 -9.66
N LEU A 310 13.03 -4.14 -8.62
CA LEU A 310 12.30 -5.38 -8.34
C LEU A 310 10.81 -5.13 -8.02
N LEU A 311 10.51 -4.05 -7.30
CA LEU A 311 9.15 -3.57 -7.07
C LEU A 311 8.43 -3.23 -8.38
N THR A 312 9.14 -2.59 -9.31
CA THR A 312 8.59 -2.20 -10.62
C THR A 312 8.28 -3.43 -11.48
N LEU A 313 9.19 -4.41 -11.48
CA LEU A 313 8.99 -5.73 -12.06
C LEU A 313 7.72 -6.40 -11.50
N TRP A 314 7.57 -6.43 -10.18
CA TRP A 314 6.40 -7.02 -9.52
C TRP A 314 5.09 -6.32 -9.93
N LYS A 315 5.09 -4.98 -10.00
CA LYS A 315 3.93 -4.22 -10.49
C LYS A 315 3.53 -4.63 -11.91
N HIS A 316 4.50 -4.78 -12.82
CA HIS A 316 4.21 -5.19 -14.19
C HIS A 316 3.71 -6.63 -14.27
N TYR A 317 4.29 -7.55 -13.49
CA TYR A 317 3.79 -8.93 -13.38
C TYR A 317 2.33 -8.97 -12.93
N PHE A 318 1.99 -8.22 -11.88
CA PHE A 318 0.61 -8.13 -11.41
C PHE A 318 -0.34 -7.54 -12.45
N ASN A 319 0.12 -6.57 -13.24
CA ASN A 319 -0.70 -5.96 -14.29
C ASN A 319 -0.98 -6.90 -15.48
N ILE A 320 -0.25 -8.00 -15.64
CA ILE A 320 -0.60 -9.04 -16.63
C ILE A 320 -1.96 -9.66 -16.28
N GLY A 321 -2.29 -9.74 -14.99
CA GLY A 321 -3.53 -10.32 -14.50
C GLY A 321 -4.76 -9.41 -14.59
N LYS A 322 -4.58 -8.12 -14.92
CA LYS A 322 -5.65 -7.11 -14.96
C LYS A 322 -6.15 -6.85 -16.37
#